data_AF-A0A833G7X5-F1
#
_entry.id   AF-A0A833G7X5-F1
#
_cell.length_a   1.000
_cell.length_b   1.000
_cell.length_c   1.000
_cell.angle_alpha   90.00
_cell.angle_beta   90.00
_cell.angle_gamma   90.00
#
_symmetry.space_group_name_H-M   'P 1'
#
loop_
_entity.id
_entity.type
_entity.pdbx_description
1 polymer ?
#
loop_
_entity_poly.entity_id
_entity_poly.type
_entity_poly.pdbx_seq_one_letter_code
_entity_poly.pdbx_strand_id
1 'polypeptide(L)'
;MPRNQAIKSAGPPGRRCRTGDGAARLPSRRLKRHQLRRLVFTASPADSRVSFVQGAGRQRRGQMRNVVITVRRFLLVTLTAFGAALAAGQVHAAEARVIVTPEADYSGFDFETLKGVDLEACKVACLDKTECRAFTFNTRAGWCFLKSDFGILAATPGATAGRVVETPELTPSLERQRLAELDFLSGSYVDEARSLAGALRRRFNP
;
A
#
# COMPACT_ATOMS: atom_id res chain seq x y z
N MET A 1 39.87 -41.17 32.33
CA MET A 1 39.31 -41.55 31.01
C MET A 1 37.80 -41.46 31.07
N PRO A 2 37.13 -40.47 30.44
CA PRO A 2 35.68 -40.50 30.29
C PRO A 2 35.29 -41.05 28.90
N ARG A 3 34.26 -41.90 28.90
CA ARG A 3 33.65 -42.55 27.73
C ARG A 3 32.92 -41.52 26.86
N ASN A 4 33.29 -41.45 25.59
CA ASN A 4 32.57 -40.74 24.54
C ASN A 4 31.28 -41.51 24.20
N GLN A 5 30.11 -40.86 24.30
CA GLN A 5 28.86 -41.36 23.71
C GLN A 5 28.52 -40.50 22.48
N ALA A 6 28.51 -41.14 21.32
CA ALA A 6 28.14 -40.55 20.04
C ALA A 6 26.61 -40.47 19.91
N ILE A 7 26.09 -39.27 19.74
CA ILE A 7 24.67 -39.02 19.46
C ILE A 7 24.46 -39.21 17.96
N LYS A 8 23.71 -40.27 17.58
CA LYS A 8 23.23 -40.49 16.19
C LYS A 8 22.04 -39.58 15.92
N SER A 9 22.19 -38.64 14.98
CA SER A 9 21.12 -37.81 14.45
C SER A 9 20.33 -38.56 13.36
N ALA A 10 19.07 -38.88 13.66
CA ALA A 10 18.11 -39.39 12.69
C ALA A 10 17.40 -38.20 12.01
N GLY A 11 17.55 -38.06 10.69
CA GLY A 11 16.83 -37.06 9.90
C GLY A 11 15.42 -37.54 9.51
N PRO A 12 14.44 -36.62 9.34
CA PRO A 12 13.07 -36.99 8.97
C PRO A 12 12.93 -37.25 7.46
N PRO A 13 11.96 -38.10 7.03
CA PRO A 13 11.76 -38.45 5.63
C PRO A 13 11.06 -37.32 4.84
N GLY A 14 11.56 -37.06 3.64
CA GLY A 14 11.03 -36.08 2.70
C GLY A 14 9.66 -36.46 2.13
N ARG A 15 8.73 -35.50 2.12
CA ARG A 15 7.41 -35.63 1.47
C ARG A 15 7.51 -35.17 0.02
N ARG A 16 7.07 -36.02 -0.92
CA ARG A 16 6.86 -35.67 -2.34
C ARG A 16 5.52 -34.94 -2.47
N CYS A 17 5.54 -33.73 -3.00
CA CYS A 17 4.33 -33.04 -3.44
C CYS A 17 3.95 -33.51 -4.85
N ARG A 18 2.72 -34.01 -4.99
CA ARG A 18 2.05 -34.31 -6.26
C ARG A 18 1.59 -32.98 -6.87
N THR A 19 2.08 -32.65 -8.06
CA THR A 19 1.51 -31.57 -8.89
C THR A 19 0.23 -32.08 -9.53
N GLY A 20 -0.90 -31.43 -9.23
CA GLY A 20 -2.19 -31.66 -9.87
C GLY A 20 -2.59 -30.43 -10.67
N ASP A 21 -2.78 -30.64 -11.97
CA ASP A 21 -3.34 -29.70 -12.94
C ASP A 21 -4.76 -29.24 -12.57
N GLY A 22 -5.10 -27.99 -12.91
CA GLY A 22 -6.46 -27.48 -12.69
C GLY A 22 -6.65 -26.04 -13.14
N ALA A 23 -6.59 -25.80 -14.45
CA ALA A 23 -6.97 -24.53 -15.07
C ALA A 23 -8.48 -24.25 -14.91
N ALA A 24 -8.83 -23.06 -14.41
CA ALA A 24 -10.19 -22.53 -14.55
C ALA A 24 -10.15 -21.02 -14.88
N ARG A 25 -10.47 -20.75 -16.15
CA ARG A 25 -10.55 -19.45 -16.81
C ARG A 25 -11.95 -18.86 -16.53
N LEU A 26 -12.03 -17.67 -15.92
CA LEU A 26 -13.28 -16.93 -15.74
C LEU A 26 -13.44 -15.83 -16.83
N PRO A 27 -14.67 -15.59 -17.35
CA PRO A 27 -14.91 -14.73 -18.50
C PRO A 27 -15.12 -13.25 -18.13
N SER A 28 -14.58 -12.38 -18.99
CA SER A 28 -14.68 -10.92 -18.96
C SER A 28 -16.10 -10.42 -19.22
N ARG A 29 -16.69 -9.66 -18.29
CA ARG A 29 -17.98 -8.96 -18.50
C ARG A 29 -17.75 -7.60 -19.18
N ARG A 30 -18.33 -7.46 -20.38
CA ARG A 30 -18.44 -6.25 -21.19
C ARG A 30 -19.47 -5.29 -20.56
N LEU A 31 -19.08 -4.08 -20.18
CA LEU A 31 -20.04 -3.01 -19.85
C LEU A 31 -20.47 -2.23 -21.10
N LYS A 32 -21.78 -2.03 -21.23
CA LYS A 32 -22.46 -1.33 -22.34
C LYS A 32 -22.27 0.19 -22.23
N ARG A 33 -21.90 0.81 -23.36
CA ARG A 33 -21.92 2.27 -23.58
C ARG A 33 -23.37 2.77 -23.58
N HIS A 34 -23.75 3.58 -22.60
CA HIS A 34 -24.97 4.38 -22.65
C HIS A 34 -24.72 5.68 -23.39
N GLN A 35 -25.53 5.92 -24.41
CA GLN A 35 -25.62 7.17 -25.15
C GLN A 35 -26.36 8.23 -24.32
N LEU A 36 -25.90 9.48 -24.41
CA LEU A 36 -26.71 10.65 -24.04
C LEU A 36 -26.77 11.60 -25.23
N ARG A 37 -28.02 11.93 -25.56
CA ARG A 37 -28.49 12.69 -26.71
C ARG A 37 -28.22 14.19 -26.56
N ARG A 38 -27.92 14.78 -27.72
CA ARG A 38 -28.24 16.13 -28.22
C ARG A 38 -29.02 17.08 -27.29
N LEU A 39 -28.54 18.31 -27.22
CA LEU A 39 -29.38 19.50 -27.25
C LEU A 39 -28.85 20.46 -28.33
N VAL A 40 -29.73 20.74 -29.28
CA VAL A 40 -29.58 21.71 -30.37
C VAL A 40 -30.21 23.00 -29.87
N PHE A 41 -29.53 24.14 -30.02
CA PHE A 41 -30.16 25.45 -29.93
C PHE A 41 -29.86 26.21 -31.23
N THR A 42 -30.93 26.47 -31.98
CA THR A 42 -30.95 27.30 -33.18
C THR A 42 -31.28 28.73 -32.80
N ALA A 43 -30.56 29.71 -33.35
CA ALA A 43 -31.05 31.07 -33.49
C ALA A 43 -30.58 31.62 -34.86
N SER A 44 -31.56 31.82 -35.74
CA SER A 44 -31.56 32.63 -36.97
C SER A 44 -32.09 34.04 -36.61
N PRO A 45 -32.21 35.05 -37.51
CA PRO A 45 -31.79 35.22 -38.90
C PRO A 45 -31.14 36.60 -39.20
N ALA A 46 -30.89 36.82 -40.51
CA ALA A 46 -30.85 38.10 -41.24
C ALA A 46 -29.52 38.87 -41.30
N ASP A 47 -29.14 39.57 -42.36
CA ASP A 47 -29.43 39.55 -43.82
C ASP A 47 -28.42 40.58 -44.41
N SER A 48 -28.19 40.49 -45.72
CA SER A 48 -27.74 41.56 -46.61
C SER A 48 -26.25 41.89 -46.77
N ARG A 49 -25.90 41.90 -48.07
CA ARG A 49 -24.62 42.08 -48.75
C ARG A 49 -24.14 43.53 -48.69
N VAL A 50 -22.82 43.73 -48.59
CA VAL A 50 -22.08 44.73 -49.39
C VAL A 50 -20.68 44.17 -49.69
N SER A 51 -20.36 44.02 -50.96
CA SER A 51 -18.98 43.87 -51.44
C SER A 51 -18.34 45.26 -51.49
N PHE A 52 -17.14 45.42 -50.92
CA PHE A 52 -16.27 46.54 -51.28
C PHE A 52 -14.82 46.10 -51.36
N VAL A 53 -14.18 46.63 -52.39
CA VAL A 53 -12.86 46.31 -52.92
C VAL A 53 -11.79 47.11 -52.16
N GLN A 54 -10.70 46.42 -51.82
CA GLN A 54 -9.29 46.87 -51.77
C GLN A 54 -8.92 48.18 -51.06
N GLY A 55 -8.07 48.05 -50.03
CA GLY A 55 -7.33 49.16 -49.45
C GLY A 55 -6.13 48.66 -48.64
N ALA A 56 -4.97 48.53 -49.28
CA ALA A 56 -3.70 48.32 -48.60
C ALA A 56 -3.40 49.53 -47.70
N GLY A 57 -3.21 49.32 -46.40
CA GLY A 57 -2.89 50.43 -45.51
C GLY A 57 -2.78 50.08 -44.03
N ARG A 58 -1.56 49.75 -43.59
CA ARG A 58 -1.02 50.17 -42.28
C ARG A 58 -1.68 49.58 -41.02
N GLN A 59 -1.41 48.30 -40.72
CA GLN A 59 -1.82 47.65 -39.46
C GLN A 59 -0.65 46.93 -38.79
N ARG A 60 0.28 47.68 -38.16
CA ARG A 60 1.45 47.10 -37.43
C ARG A 60 1.54 47.45 -35.93
N ARG A 61 0.50 47.99 -35.30
CA ARG A 61 0.55 48.39 -33.86
C ARG A 61 -0.43 47.67 -32.90
N GLY A 62 -1.41 46.91 -33.39
CA GLY A 62 -2.40 46.21 -32.54
C GLY A 62 -2.05 44.75 -32.18
N GLN A 63 -1.08 44.15 -32.85
CA GLN A 63 -0.85 42.70 -32.79
C GLN A 63 0.02 42.26 -31.59
N MET A 64 0.92 43.11 -31.10
CA MET A 64 1.86 42.73 -30.02
C MET A 64 1.25 42.80 -28.61
N ARG A 65 0.28 43.70 -28.35
CA ARG A 65 -0.34 43.84 -27.01
C ARG A 65 -1.17 42.62 -26.63
N ASN A 66 -1.94 42.07 -27.57
CA ASN A 66 -2.73 40.87 -27.31
C ASN A 66 -1.85 39.63 -27.19
N VAL A 67 -0.79 39.48 -28.00
CA VAL A 67 0.15 38.36 -27.88
C VAL A 67 0.86 38.36 -26.53
N VAL A 68 1.32 39.52 -26.03
CA VAL A 68 1.98 39.61 -24.71
C VAL A 68 1.01 39.30 -23.56
N ILE A 69 -0.26 39.73 -23.65
CA ILE A 69 -1.28 39.41 -22.65
C ILE A 69 -1.65 37.92 -22.67
N THR A 70 -1.80 37.32 -23.85
CA THR A 70 -2.12 35.90 -23.99
C THR A 70 -0.96 35.01 -23.54
N VAL A 71 0.28 35.35 -23.89
CA VAL A 71 1.49 34.63 -23.43
C VAL A 71 1.65 34.74 -21.92
N ARG A 72 1.42 35.93 -21.32
CA ARG A 72 1.53 36.13 -19.87
C ARG A 72 0.43 35.40 -19.09
N ARG A 73 -0.79 35.31 -19.64
CA ARG A 73 -1.88 34.48 -19.10
C ARG A 73 -1.56 32.99 -19.22
N PHE A 74 -1.01 32.56 -20.35
CA PHE A 74 -0.58 31.18 -20.54
C PHE A 74 0.54 30.82 -19.54
N LEU A 75 1.54 31.70 -19.39
CA LEU A 75 2.66 31.54 -18.47
C LEU A 75 2.17 31.47 -17.02
N LEU A 76 1.27 32.36 -16.60
CA LEU A 76 0.69 32.37 -15.25
C LEU A 76 -0.13 31.10 -14.98
N VAL A 77 -0.97 30.66 -15.93
CA VAL A 77 -1.78 29.43 -15.80
C VAL A 77 -0.90 28.20 -15.73
N THR A 78 0.15 28.12 -16.55
CA THR A 78 1.12 27.01 -16.49
C THR A 78 1.92 27.00 -15.20
N LEU A 79 2.31 28.16 -14.66
CA LEU A 79 3.06 28.25 -13.41
C LEU A 79 2.21 27.82 -12.21
N THR A 80 0.92 28.21 -12.18
CA THR A 80 -0.02 27.78 -11.13
C THR A 80 -0.35 26.29 -11.19
N ALA A 81 -0.49 25.72 -12.40
CA ALA A 81 -0.76 24.30 -12.57
C ALA A 81 0.44 23.42 -12.19
N PHE A 82 1.67 23.89 -12.46
CA PHE A 82 2.89 23.17 -12.10
C PHE A 82 3.19 23.21 -10.59
N GLY A 83 2.85 24.32 -9.91
CA GLY A 83 2.99 24.44 -8.45
C GLY A 83 2.08 23.50 -7.66
N ALA A 84 0.87 23.22 -8.15
CA ALA A 84 -0.06 22.30 -7.48
C ALA A 84 0.38 20.83 -7.54
N ALA A 85 1.12 20.42 -8.57
CA ALA A 85 1.60 19.04 -8.72
C ALA A 85 2.76 18.70 -7.75
N LEU A 86 3.51 19.70 -7.27
CA LEU A 86 4.63 19.50 -6.33
C LEU A 86 4.20 19.44 -4.86
N ALA A 87 2.96 19.80 -4.54
CA ALA A 87 2.45 19.83 -3.16
C ALA A 87 1.77 18.53 -2.71
N ALA A 88 1.60 17.55 -3.62
CA ALA A 88 1.14 16.22 -3.25
C ALA A 88 2.29 15.42 -2.64
N GLY A 89 2.67 15.77 -1.40
CA GLY A 89 3.58 14.97 -0.59
C GLY A 89 3.02 13.55 -0.46
N GLN A 90 3.84 12.56 -0.79
CA GLN A 90 3.45 11.15 -0.71
C GLN A 90 3.28 10.76 0.76
N VAL A 91 2.04 10.67 1.22
CA VAL A 91 1.70 10.12 2.53
C VAL A 91 1.97 8.62 2.46
N HIS A 92 3.16 8.20 2.89
CA HIS A 92 3.48 6.79 3.07
C HIS A 92 2.90 6.37 4.42
N ALA A 93 1.71 5.77 4.39
CA ALA A 93 1.17 5.09 5.56
C ALA A 93 2.02 3.84 5.79
N ALA A 94 2.60 3.70 6.99
CA ALA A 94 3.31 2.49 7.38
C ALA A 94 2.37 1.28 7.25
N GLU A 95 2.78 0.26 6.52
CA GLU A 95 1.97 -0.95 6.36
C GLU A 95 1.87 -1.67 7.72
N ALA A 96 0.65 -1.69 8.28
CA ALA A 96 0.34 -2.40 9.49
C ALA A 96 0.32 -3.91 9.22
N ARG A 97 1.17 -4.67 9.90
CA ARG A 97 1.23 -6.13 9.80
C ARG A 97 0.78 -6.78 11.10
N VAL A 98 0.31 -8.03 11.03
CA VAL A 98 -0.07 -8.80 12.23
C VAL A 98 0.99 -9.85 12.54
N ILE A 99 1.50 -9.85 13.78
CA ILE A 99 2.27 -10.97 14.32
C ILE A 99 1.30 -11.92 15.01
N VAL A 100 1.23 -13.14 14.50
CA VAL A 100 0.35 -14.20 15.04
C VAL A 100 1.15 -15.13 15.95
N THR A 101 0.61 -15.41 17.13
CA THR A 101 1.14 -16.40 18.07
C THR A 101 0.07 -17.45 18.37
N PRO A 102 0.30 -18.72 17.97
CA PRO A 102 -0.64 -19.80 18.26
C PRO A 102 -0.61 -20.19 19.73
N GLU A 103 -1.67 -20.86 20.19
CA GLU A 103 -1.85 -21.33 21.57
C GLU A 103 -1.65 -20.24 22.63
N ALA A 104 -2.12 -19.02 22.32
CA ALA A 104 -1.92 -17.85 23.16
C ALA A 104 -3.11 -16.88 23.12
N ASP A 105 -3.24 -16.09 24.19
CA ASP A 105 -4.27 -15.07 24.39
C ASP A 105 -3.65 -13.80 24.97
N TYR A 106 -4.17 -12.64 24.55
CA TYR A 106 -4.00 -11.38 25.26
C TYR A 106 -5.20 -11.16 26.15
N SER A 107 -5.04 -11.01 27.46
CA SER A 107 -6.20 -10.78 28.33
C SER A 107 -6.58 -9.30 28.41
N GLY A 108 -7.88 -9.01 28.37
CA GLY A 108 -8.45 -7.67 28.53
C GLY A 108 -8.47 -6.82 27.25
N PHE A 109 -8.89 -5.55 27.40
CA PHE A 109 -8.99 -4.55 26.34
C PHE A 109 -9.92 -4.89 25.17
N ASP A 110 -10.79 -5.88 25.36
CA ASP A 110 -11.81 -6.28 24.39
C ASP A 110 -12.85 -5.17 24.21
N PHE A 111 -12.94 -4.63 23.00
CA PHE A 111 -13.96 -3.64 22.65
C PHE A 111 -15.06 -4.22 21.75
N GLU A 112 -14.77 -5.29 21.02
CA GLU A 112 -15.73 -5.92 20.12
C GLU A 112 -15.48 -7.44 20.02
N THR A 113 -16.56 -8.22 19.88
CA THR A 113 -16.48 -9.67 19.69
C THR A 113 -17.25 -10.08 18.45
N LEU A 114 -16.53 -10.64 17.48
CA LEU A 114 -17.11 -11.22 16.27
C LEU A 114 -17.28 -12.73 16.46
N LYS A 115 -18.40 -13.29 16.02
CA LYS A 115 -18.72 -14.72 16.18
C LYS A 115 -18.90 -15.38 14.83
N GLY A 116 -18.54 -16.66 14.73
CA GLY A 116 -18.66 -17.43 13.50
C GLY A 116 -17.70 -16.96 12.40
N VAL A 117 -16.61 -16.29 12.78
CA VAL A 117 -15.56 -15.86 11.85
C VAL A 117 -14.39 -16.83 11.90
N ASP A 118 -13.57 -16.84 10.85
CA ASP A 118 -12.29 -17.53 10.85
C ASP A 118 -11.15 -16.59 11.28
N LEU A 119 -9.93 -17.14 11.35
CA LEU A 119 -8.75 -16.38 11.76
C LEU A 119 -8.40 -15.26 10.77
N GLU A 120 -8.61 -15.46 9.46
CA GLU A 120 -8.27 -14.45 8.47
C GLU A 120 -9.27 -13.28 8.51
N ALA A 121 -10.56 -13.57 8.63
CA ALA A 121 -11.58 -12.57 8.87
C ALA A 121 -11.33 -11.79 10.17
N CYS A 122 -10.88 -12.46 11.23
CA CYS A 122 -10.49 -11.82 12.49
C CYS A 122 -9.31 -10.84 12.31
N LYS A 123 -8.28 -11.25 11.56
CA LYS A 123 -7.14 -10.37 11.22
C LYS A 123 -7.57 -9.15 10.43
N VAL A 124 -8.34 -9.35 9.37
CA VAL A 124 -8.83 -8.27 8.51
C VAL A 124 -9.69 -7.30 9.31
N ALA A 125 -10.60 -7.81 10.15
CA ALA A 125 -11.44 -6.97 10.99
C ALA A 125 -10.64 -6.13 11.99
N CYS A 126 -9.52 -6.65 12.50
CA CYS A 126 -8.63 -5.86 13.33
C CYS A 126 -7.89 -4.79 12.51
N LEU A 127 -7.34 -5.14 11.34
CA LEU A 127 -6.62 -4.19 10.48
C LEU A 127 -7.53 -3.08 9.92
N ASP A 128 -8.83 -3.34 9.76
CA ASP A 128 -9.82 -2.36 9.30
C ASP A 128 -10.16 -1.30 10.37
N LYS A 129 -9.86 -1.58 11.64
CA LYS A 129 -10.18 -0.70 12.77
C LYS A 129 -8.93 -0.04 13.33
N THR A 130 -8.89 1.29 13.28
CA THR A 130 -7.75 2.08 13.76
C THR A 130 -7.49 1.96 15.25
N GLU A 131 -8.51 1.69 16.06
CA GLU A 131 -8.32 1.42 17.50
C GLU A 131 -7.78 0.02 17.78
N CYS A 132 -7.84 -0.93 16.84
CA CYS A 132 -7.44 -2.30 17.10
C CYS A 132 -5.92 -2.43 17.15
N ARG A 133 -5.40 -2.87 18.30
CA ARG A 133 -3.98 -3.12 18.51
C ARG A 133 -3.67 -4.61 18.61
N ALA A 134 -4.66 -5.42 18.97
CA ALA A 134 -4.53 -6.87 19.01
C ALA A 134 -5.89 -7.56 18.85
N PHE A 135 -5.86 -8.88 18.70
CA PHE A 135 -7.03 -9.73 18.82
C PHE A 135 -6.65 -11.07 19.46
N THR A 136 -7.67 -11.76 19.98
CA THR A 136 -7.58 -13.19 20.29
C THR A 136 -8.66 -13.93 19.54
N PHE A 137 -8.29 -14.97 18.80
CA PHE A 137 -9.18 -15.86 18.12
C PHE A 137 -9.31 -17.21 18.86
N ASN A 138 -10.51 -17.57 19.27
CA ASN A 138 -10.81 -18.88 19.83
C ASN A 138 -11.11 -19.87 18.69
N THR A 139 -10.21 -20.83 18.46
CA THR A 139 -10.28 -21.76 17.33
C THR A 139 -11.41 -22.78 17.46
N ARG A 140 -11.88 -23.05 18.69
CA ARG A 140 -12.97 -24.00 18.96
C ARG A 140 -14.34 -23.38 18.75
N ALA A 141 -14.52 -22.14 19.23
CA ALA A 141 -15.81 -21.44 19.16
C ALA A 141 -15.98 -20.60 17.89
N GLY A 142 -14.89 -20.30 17.16
CA GLY A 142 -14.91 -19.36 16.04
C GLY A 142 -15.23 -17.93 16.50
N TRP A 143 -14.73 -17.54 17.68
CA TRP A 143 -14.95 -16.20 18.24
C TRP A 143 -13.66 -15.39 18.13
N CYS A 144 -13.78 -14.16 17.66
CA CYS A 144 -12.70 -13.19 17.53
C CYS A 144 -12.97 -12.05 18.50
N PHE A 145 -12.05 -11.85 19.43
CA PHE A 145 -12.10 -10.78 20.41
C PHE A 145 -11.13 -9.69 19.97
N LEU A 146 -11.66 -8.59 19.42
CA LEU A 146 -10.88 -7.43 18.99
C LEU A 146 -10.55 -6.54 20.17
N LYS A 147 -9.30 -6.09 20.24
CA LYS A 147 -8.76 -5.40 21.41
C LYS A 147 -8.11 -4.09 21.08
N SER A 148 -8.38 -3.09 21.91
CA SER A 148 -7.90 -1.72 21.73
C SER A 148 -6.46 -1.53 22.21
N ASP A 149 -5.98 -2.47 23.02
CA ASP A 149 -4.62 -2.58 23.50
C ASP A 149 -4.34 -4.06 23.84
N PHE A 150 -3.16 -4.39 24.33
CA PHE A 150 -2.85 -5.75 24.76
C PHE A 150 -1.93 -5.79 25.97
N GLY A 151 -2.27 -6.67 26.92
CA GLY A 151 -1.45 -6.95 28.09
C GLY A 151 -0.39 -8.02 27.84
N ILE A 152 -0.06 -8.75 28.91
CA ILE A 152 0.86 -9.89 28.85
C ILE A 152 0.24 -11.00 28.01
N LEU A 153 1.04 -11.57 27.13
CA LEU A 153 0.65 -12.74 26.35
C LEU A 153 0.66 -13.98 27.25
N ALA A 154 -0.48 -14.64 27.37
CA ALA A 154 -0.65 -15.86 28.16
C ALA A 154 -0.84 -17.09 27.27
N ALA A 155 -0.21 -18.21 27.64
CA ALA A 155 -0.41 -19.47 26.93
C ALA A 155 -1.83 -20.00 27.18
N THR A 156 -2.60 -20.16 26.11
CA THR A 156 -4.01 -20.59 26.18
C THR A 156 -4.30 -21.58 25.05
N PRO A 157 -4.45 -22.87 25.37
CA PRO A 157 -4.68 -23.88 24.35
C PRO A 157 -5.99 -23.67 23.57
N GLY A 158 -5.91 -23.70 22.24
CA GLY A 158 -7.04 -23.42 21.35
C GLY A 158 -7.39 -21.93 21.20
N ALA A 159 -6.49 -21.03 21.58
CA ALA A 159 -6.56 -19.61 21.25
C ALA A 159 -5.39 -19.22 20.35
N THR A 160 -5.60 -18.25 19.48
CA THR A 160 -4.56 -17.66 18.63
C THR A 160 -4.57 -16.15 18.82
N ALA A 161 -3.47 -15.62 19.33
CA ALA A 161 -3.30 -14.19 19.54
C ALA A 161 -2.70 -13.55 18.30
N GLY A 162 -3.17 -12.36 17.95
CA GLY A 162 -2.55 -11.51 16.94
C GLY A 162 -2.30 -10.12 17.50
N ARG A 163 -1.10 -9.55 17.28
CA ARG A 163 -0.85 -8.13 17.56
C ARG A 163 -0.56 -7.38 16.27
N VAL A 164 -1.12 -6.19 16.15
CA VAL A 164 -0.83 -5.26 15.05
C VAL A 164 0.49 -4.57 15.37
N VAL A 165 1.40 -4.56 14.40
CA VAL A 165 2.67 -3.85 14.46
C VAL A 165 2.79 -3.00 13.22
N GLU A 166 3.07 -1.72 13.44
CA GLU A 166 3.39 -0.79 12.38
C GLU A 166 4.82 -1.11 11.91
N THR A 167 4.95 -1.49 10.65
CA THR A 167 6.26 -1.70 10.03
C THR A 167 6.64 -0.40 9.35
N PRO A 168 7.67 0.31 9.82
CA PRO A 168 8.08 1.54 9.16
C PRO A 168 8.55 1.22 7.74
N GLU A 169 8.10 2.02 6.77
CA GLU A 169 8.58 1.94 5.39
C GLU A 169 10.10 2.12 5.35
N LEU A 170 10.79 1.17 4.73
CA LEU A 170 12.25 1.19 4.57
C LEU A 170 12.63 2.23 3.52
N THR A 171 12.70 3.49 3.93
CA THR A 171 13.11 4.60 3.05
C THR A 171 14.63 4.82 3.09
N PRO A 172 15.26 5.32 2.01
CA PRO A 172 16.68 5.69 2.02
C PRO A 172 17.05 6.73 3.09
N SER A 173 16.09 7.52 3.57
CA SER A 173 16.26 8.42 4.71
C SER A 173 16.28 7.67 6.04
N LEU A 174 15.38 6.71 6.24
CA LEU A 174 15.34 5.89 7.46
C LEU A 174 16.62 5.05 7.58
N GLU A 175 17.09 4.44 6.49
CA GLU A 175 18.36 3.70 6.50
C GLU A 175 19.53 4.60 6.95
N ARG A 176 19.66 5.80 6.36
CA ARG A 176 20.71 6.75 6.75
C ARG A 176 20.62 7.15 8.22
N GLN A 177 19.42 7.40 8.74
CA GLN A 177 19.21 7.72 10.15
C GLN A 177 19.64 6.56 11.06
N ARG A 178 19.20 5.33 10.75
CA ARG A 178 19.57 4.14 11.54
C ARG A 178 21.07 3.84 11.48
N LEU A 179 21.71 4.05 10.33
CA LEU A 179 23.17 3.90 10.22
C LEU A 179 23.93 4.95 11.03
N ALA A 180 23.41 6.18 11.11
CA ALA A 180 24.01 7.22 11.95
C ALA A 180 23.86 6.92 13.45
N GLU A 181 22.76 6.31 13.88
CA GLU A 181 22.57 5.83 15.26
C GLU A 181 23.52 4.68 15.63
N LEU A 182 24.10 4.00 14.63
CA LEU A 182 25.03 2.88 14.78
C LEU A 182 26.50 3.31 14.58
N ASP A 183 26.85 4.56 14.85
CA ASP A 183 28.21 5.10 14.67
C ASP A 183 29.29 4.35 15.48
N PHE A 184 28.90 3.70 16.57
CA PHE A 184 29.75 2.85 17.39
C PHE A 184 30.15 1.54 16.69
N LEU A 185 29.43 1.12 15.64
CA LEU A 185 29.76 -0.04 14.82
C LEU A 185 30.59 0.41 13.62
N SER A 186 31.69 -0.32 13.34
CA SER A 186 32.42 -0.12 12.10
C SER A 186 31.55 -0.47 10.89
N GLY A 187 31.76 0.23 9.78
CA GLY A 187 31.03 -0.02 8.52
C GLY A 187 31.13 -1.47 8.02
N SER A 188 32.22 -2.18 8.34
CA SER A 188 32.39 -3.60 8.00
C SER A 188 31.28 -4.50 8.54
N TYR A 189 30.81 -4.27 9.78
CA TYR A 189 29.72 -5.07 10.35
C TYR A 189 28.40 -4.86 9.61
N VAL A 190 28.15 -3.62 9.16
CA VAL A 190 26.96 -3.30 8.37
C VAL A 190 27.02 -4.01 7.01
N ASP A 191 28.17 -4.00 6.35
CA ASP A 191 28.36 -4.63 5.05
C ASP A 191 28.25 -6.16 5.13
N GLU A 192 28.81 -6.77 6.17
CA GLU A 192 28.66 -8.20 6.47
C GLU A 192 27.18 -8.57 6.70
N ALA A 193 26.45 -7.77 7.49
CA ALA A 193 25.04 -7.99 7.75
C ALA A 193 24.20 -7.93 6.47
N ARG A 194 24.47 -6.96 5.58
CA ARG A 194 23.81 -6.85 4.26
C ARG A 194 24.11 -8.07 3.38
N SER A 195 25.37 -8.51 3.35
CA SER A 195 25.77 -9.71 2.60
C SER A 195 25.04 -10.96 3.09
N LEU A 196 24.97 -11.14 4.42
CA LEU A 196 24.27 -12.26 5.06
C LEU A 196 22.76 -12.23 4.74
N ALA A 197 22.09 -11.09 4.90
CA ALA A 197 20.68 -10.95 4.58
C ALA A 197 20.38 -11.31 3.11
N GLY A 198 21.22 -10.84 2.18
CA GLY A 198 21.12 -11.22 0.77
C GLY A 198 21.34 -12.72 0.53
N ALA A 199 22.29 -13.34 1.23
CA ALA A 199 22.55 -14.77 1.14
C ALA A 199 21.38 -15.61 1.68
N LEU A 200 20.79 -15.22 2.81
CA LEU A 200 19.61 -15.88 3.38
C LEU A 200 18.42 -15.82 2.42
N ARG A 201 18.13 -14.65 1.83
CA ARG A 201 17.04 -14.49 0.86
C ARG A 201 17.21 -15.40 -0.35
N ARG A 202 18.44 -15.56 -0.85
CA ARG A 202 18.73 -16.49 -1.96
C ARG A 202 18.58 -17.95 -1.58
N ARG A 203 18.96 -18.32 -0.35
CA ARG A 203 18.96 -19.72 0.13
C ARG A 203 17.57 -20.20 0.54
N PHE A 204 16.74 -19.32 1.09
CA PHE A 204 15.45 -19.66 1.69
C PHE A 204 14.29 -18.88 1.05
N ASN A 205 14.31 -18.72 -0.28
CA ASN A 205 13.20 -18.08 -0.98
C ASN A 205 11.91 -18.87 -0.69
N PRO A 206 10.87 -18.25 -0.10
CA PRO A 206 9.61 -18.93 0.18
C PRO A 206 8.89 -19.40 -1.08
#